data_AF-A0A7S8F2R2-F1
#
_entry.id   AF-A0A7S8F2R2-F1
#
_cell.length_a   1.000
_cell.length_b   1.000
_cell.length_c   1.000
_cell.angle_alpha   90.00
_cell.angle_beta   90.00
_cell.angle_gamma   90.00
#
_symmetry.space_group_name_H-M   'P 1'
#
loop_
_entity.id
_entity.type
_entity.pdbx_description
1 polymer ?
#
loop_
_entity_poly.entity_id
_entity_poly.type
_entity_poly.pdbx_seq_one_letter_code
_entity_poly.pdbx_strand_id
1 'polypeptide(L)' 'MYNRSFFRSQLGQAAIASIAAMITFAVLSSQIAVTAPNPALAAYEQVEIA' A
#
# COMPACT_ATOMS: atom_id res chain seq x y z
N MET A 1 19.88 -16.54 13.14
CA MET A 1 19.92 -16.29 11.68
C MET A 1 19.72 -14.80 11.36
N TYR A 2 20.40 -13.89 12.07
CA TYR A 2 20.36 -12.45 11.79
C TYR A 2 21.80 -11.96 11.59
N ASN A 3 22.40 -12.35 10.48
CA ASN A 3 23.75 -11.93 10.16
C ASN A 3 23.67 -10.64 9.37
N ARG A 4 24.10 -9.52 9.97
CA ARG A 4 24.27 -8.23 9.28
C ARG A 4 25.07 -8.35 7.97
N SER A 5 25.90 -9.38 7.84
CA SER A 5 26.60 -9.74 6.61
C SER A 5 25.67 -10.03 5.42
N PHE A 6 24.50 -10.63 5.64
CA PHE A 6 23.54 -10.92 4.58
C PHE A 6 23.03 -9.63 3.93
N PHE A 7 22.69 -8.63 4.74
CA PHE A 7 22.26 -7.31 4.27
C PHE A 7 23.35 -6.52 3.53
N ARG A 8 24.63 -6.88 3.70
CA ARG A 8 25.74 -6.29 2.93
C ARG A 8 25.97 -6.98 1.59
N SER A 9 25.41 -8.17 1.38
CA SER A 9 25.46 -8.85 0.09
C SER A 9 24.53 -8.17 -0.93
N GLN A 10 24.81 -8.36 -2.22
CA GLN A 10 23.97 -7.85 -3.30
C GLN A 10 22.51 -8.35 -3.17
N LEU A 11 22.33 -9.62 -2.79
CA LEU A 11 21.00 -10.20 -2.56
C LEU A 11 20.28 -9.50 -1.39
N GLY A 12 20.98 -9.25 -0.29
CA GLY A 12 20.42 -8.54 0.86
C GLY A 12 20.09 -7.08 0.57
N GLN A 13 20.91 -6.40 -0.24
CA GLN A 13 20.64 -5.04 -0.71
C GLN A 13 19.41 -4.99 -1.63
N ALA A 14 19.30 -5.93 -2.57
CA ALA A 14 18.12 -6.04 -3.43
C ALA A 14 16.84 -6.33 -2.61
N ALA A 15 16.93 -7.19 -1.59
CA ALA A 15 15.82 -7.46 -0.69
C ALA A 15 15.40 -6.21 0.10
N ILE A 16 16.35 -5.46 0.66
CA ILE A 16 16.06 -4.19 1.34
C ILE A 16 15.43 -3.18 0.39
N ALA A 17 15.97 -3.04 -0.83
CA ALA A 17 15.44 -2.11 -1.83
C ALA A 17 13.99 -2.45 -2.21
N SER A 18 13.67 -3.74 -2.39
CA SER A 18 12.31 -4.21 -2.65
C SER A 18 11.36 -3.90 -1.49
N ILE A 19 11.77 -4.17 -0.25
CA ILE A 19 10.98 -3.85 0.94
C ILE A 19 10.76 -2.33 1.06
N ALA A 20 11.81 -1.53 0.84
CA ALA A 20 11.71 -0.07 0.86
C ALA A 20 10.76 0.46 -0.22
N ALA A 21 10.81 -0.10 -1.43
CA ALA A 21 9.88 0.24 -2.50
C ALA A 21 8.44 -0.13 -2.15
N MET A 22 8.20 -1.31 -1.57
CA MET A 22 6.88 -1.73 -1.10
C MET A 22 6.33 -0.78 -0.05
N ILE A 23 7.14 -0.41 0.96
CA ILE A 23 6.73 0.52 2.02
C ILE A 23 6.41 1.90 1.42
N THR A 24 7.26 2.38 0.52
CA THR A 24 7.06 3.68 -0.15
C THR A 24 5.75 3.70 -0.94
N PHE A 25 5.50 2.63 -1.72
CA PHE A 25 4.25 2.46 -2.45
C PHE A 25 3.05 2.40 -1.52
N ALA A 26 3.12 1.64 -0.42
CA ALA A 26 2.03 1.53 0.53
C ALA A 26 1.70 2.89 1.18
N VAL A 27 2.70 3.66 1.60
CA VAL A 27 2.51 4.99 2.19
C VAL A 27 1.91 5.96 1.17
N LEU A 28 2.41 5.99 -0.06
CA LEU A 28 1.86 6.83 -1.12
C LEU A 28 0.42 6.42 -1.47
N SER A 29 0.16 5.12 -1.58
CA SER A 29 -1.17 4.56 -1.83
C SER A 29 -2.16 4.91 -0.71
N SER A 30 -1.73 4.85 0.55
CA SER A 30 -2.57 5.28 1.67
C SER A 30 -2.95 6.76 1.60
N GLN A 31 -2.06 7.63 1.13
CA GLN A 31 -2.41 9.05 0.90
C GLN A 31 -3.45 9.20 -0.21
N ILE A 32 -3.35 8.40 -1.28
CA ILE A 32 -4.34 8.38 -2.36
C ILE A 32 -5.69 7.83 -1.86
N ALA A 33 -5.71 6.77 -1.05
CA ALA A 33 -6.93 6.21 -0.50
C ALA A 33 -7.66 7.16 0.48
N VAL A 34 -6.91 7.99 1.21
CA VAL A 34 -7.47 9.02 2.11
C VAL A 34 -7.94 10.26 1.34
N THR A 35 -7.29 10.58 0.22
CA THR A 35 -7.64 11.75 -0.62
C THR A 35 -8.59 11.38 -1.77
N ALA A 36 -8.87 10.09 -1.98
CA ALA A 36 -9.92 9.65 -2.87
C ALA A 36 -11.19 10.38 -2.44
N PRO A 37 -11.93 11.03 -3.36
CA PRO A 37 -13.19 11.64 -2.99
C PRO A 37 -13.99 10.52 -2.36
N ASN A 38 -14.35 10.68 -1.08
CA ASN A 38 -15.36 9.84 -0.44
C ASN A 38 -16.48 9.79 -1.47
N PRO A 39 -16.79 8.62 -2.07
CA PRO A 39 -17.89 8.56 -3.01
C PRO A 39 -19.04 9.11 -2.21
N ALA A 40 -19.55 10.29 -2.60
CA ALA A 40 -20.81 10.75 -2.07
C ALA A 40 -21.72 9.58 -2.37
N LEU A 41 -22.10 8.83 -1.33
CA LEU A 41 -23.10 7.80 -1.47
C LEU A 41 -24.25 8.56 -2.08
N ALA A 42 -24.43 8.43 -3.39
CA ALA A 42 -25.58 8.98 -4.05
C ALA A 42 -26.71 8.36 -3.25
N ALA A 43 -27.49 9.18 -2.55
CA ALA A 43 -28.71 8.74 -1.92
C ALA A 43 -29.65 8.36 -3.06
N TYR A 44 -29.38 7.23 -3.72
CA TYR A 44 -30.35 6.57 -4.55
C TYR A 44 -31.36 6.01 -3.55
N GLU A 45 -32.62 6.39 -3.72
CA GLU A 45 -33.70 5.68 -3.06
C GLU A 45 -33.57 4.22 -3.48
N GLN A 46 -33.23 3.36 -2.52
CA GLN A 46 -33.26 1.92 -2.72
C GLN A 46 -34.73 1.52 -2.84
N VAL A 47 -35.30 1.66 -4.04
CA VAL A 47 -36.65 1.18 -4.34
C VAL A 47 -36.59 -0.33 -4.39
N GLU A 48 -37.04 -0.95 -3.30
CA GLU A 48 -37.31 -2.38 -3.23
C GLU A 48 -38.55 -2.66 -4.10
N ILE A 49 -38.35 -3.35 -5.23
CA ILE A 49 -39.45 -3.83 -6.07
C ILE A 49 -39.89 -5.16 -5.46
N ALA A 50 -40.99 -5.11 -4.71
CA ALA A 50 -41.73 -6.29 -4.24
C ALA A 50 -42.60 -6.90 -5.36
#